data_AF-A0A6P8LAE4-F1
#
_entry.id   AF-A0A6P8LAE4-F1
#
_cell.length_a   1.000
_cell.length_b   1.000
_cell.length_c   1.000
_cell.angle_alpha   90.00
_cell.angle_beta   90.00
_cell.angle_gamma   90.00
#
_symmetry.space_group_name_H-M   'P 1'
#
loop_
_entity.id
_entity.type
_entity.pdbx_description
1 polymer ?
#
loop_
_entity_poly.entity_id
_entity_poly.type
_entity_poly.pdbx_seq_one_letter_code
_entity_poly.pdbx_strand_id
1 'polypeptide(L)'
;MSLPRPSLKGYFFYVLFFSGLLLVILNLLQDEIWHRMRPHPGQSQPVRVSDTKVSNLTGTTILTRNSLELMDPSKRPWYMKGGTRRPYPAIKSHRTGRRLARLWPDEDAYDDRVTNQLMYVPSDYNKTGVDRPLKKIMVPHGMPEAKVGPDIFLQHRCPVNTCIIVRDNAEDADLILFKDYITHVGRRSASQQVWMLYFLECPYHTQSVKNAVINWTATYRRDSDIVAPYERWQYYDSSVTQIPQTFNYAANKTKKVAWFVSNCHPRNQRMHYAKELSKYIQVDIYGTCGSLRCPRSQSQACFDMLDEDYKFYLAFENSNCKDYITEKFFVNGLGHNVLPIVMGAHPTDYARSAPYRSYIHVDEFESPKELAEYLHRLDRDDELYNSYFRWKGTGEFINTYFWCRVCAMLHDDRPPKFYKDVNEWWRGDGICTTTSWREHDSVRAGNLKNT
;
A
#
# COMPACT_ATOMS: atom_id res chain seq x y z
N MET A 1 -55.60 -30.22 -7.37
CA MET A 1 -54.67 -30.20 -6.22
C MET A 1 -54.02 -28.83 -6.15
N SER A 2 -54.50 -27.98 -5.23
CA SER A 2 -53.98 -26.63 -4.98
C SER A 2 -52.84 -26.69 -3.96
N LEU A 3 -51.64 -26.26 -4.34
CA LEU A 3 -50.49 -26.13 -3.45
C LEU A 3 -50.78 -25.09 -2.35
N PRO A 4 -50.39 -25.34 -1.08
CA PRO A 4 -50.66 -24.43 0.02
C PRO A 4 -49.80 -23.16 -0.11
N ARG A 5 -50.43 -21.99 0.06
CA ARG A 5 -49.71 -20.70 0.13
C ARG A 5 -49.01 -20.59 1.49
N PRO A 6 -47.67 -20.40 1.53
CA PRO A 6 -46.94 -20.26 2.78
C PRO A 6 -47.31 -18.94 3.48
N SER A 7 -47.40 -18.97 4.81
CA SER A 7 -47.71 -17.80 5.62
C SER A 7 -46.52 -16.83 5.70
N LEU A 8 -46.77 -15.56 6.00
CA LEU A 8 -45.72 -14.52 6.16
C LEU A 8 -44.64 -14.92 7.18
N LYS A 9 -45.04 -15.66 8.22
CA LYS A 9 -44.10 -16.24 9.22
C LYS A 9 -43.18 -17.29 8.59
N GLY A 10 -43.70 -18.12 7.69
CA GLY A 10 -42.90 -19.09 6.93
C GLY A 10 -41.85 -18.39 6.06
N TYR A 11 -42.23 -17.31 5.38
CA TYR A 11 -41.28 -16.51 4.58
C TYR A 11 -40.17 -15.89 5.42
N PHE A 12 -40.50 -15.38 6.62
CA PHE A 12 -39.51 -14.81 7.53
C PHE A 12 -38.48 -15.83 8.01
N PHE A 13 -38.92 -17.04 8.38
CA PHE A 13 -38.01 -18.12 8.77
C PHE A 13 -37.17 -18.63 7.61
N TYR A 14 -37.71 -18.69 6.38
CA TYR A 14 -36.94 -19.04 5.20
C TYR A 14 -35.85 -18.00 4.90
N VAL A 15 -36.17 -16.70 4.96
CA VAL A 15 -35.18 -15.64 4.71
C VAL A 15 -34.08 -15.64 5.77
N LEU A 16 -34.41 -15.82 7.05
CA LEU A 16 -33.43 -15.95 8.14
C LEU A 16 -32.56 -17.21 8.01
N PHE A 17 -33.16 -18.33 7.61
CA PHE A 17 -32.41 -19.57 7.43
C PHE A 17 -31.45 -19.47 6.23
N PHE A 18 -31.89 -18.91 5.10
CA PHE A 18 -31.04 -18.75 3.93
C PHE A 18 -29.99 -17.65 4.10
N SER A 19 -30.28 -16.56 4.81
CA SER A 19 -29.27 -15.52 5.10
C SER A 19 -28.23 -16.02 6.11
N GLY A 20 -28.65 -16.77 7.13
CA GLY A 20 -27.75 -17.46 8.06
C GLY A 20 -26.89 -18.50 7.35
N LEU A 21 -27.48 -19.32 6.48
CA LEU A 21 -26.76 -20.31 5.69
C LEU A 21 -25.77 -19.65 4.71
N LEU A 22 -26.14 -18.52 4.09
CA LEU A 22 -25.25 -17.75 3.22
C LEU A 22 -24.07 -17.14 3.99
N LEU A 23 -24.29 -16.61 5.19
CA LEU A 23 -23.22 -16.11 6.06
C LEU A 23 -22.29 -17.22 6.55
N VAL A 24 -22.82 -18.41 6.83
CA VAL A 24 -22.02 -19.59 7.14
C VAL A 24 -21.23 -20.04 5.92
N ILE A 25 -21.83 -20.09 4.73
CA ILE A 25 -21.13 -20.44 3.48
C ILE A 25 -20.06 -19.41 3.12
N LEU A 26 -20.31 -18.11 3.32
CA LEU A 26 -19.32 -17.06 3.07
C LEU A 26 -18.15 -17.11 4.06
N ASN A 27 -18.42 -17.39 5.35
CA ASN A 27 -17.37 -17.60 6.34
C ASN A 27 -16.58 -18.90 6.06
N LEU A 28 -17.26 -19.98 5.69
CA LEU A 28 -16.61 -21.24 5.31
C LEU A 28 -15.78 -21.08 4.03
N LEU A 29 -16.24 -20.32 3.03
CA LEU A 29 -15.48 -20.00 1.82
C LEU A 29 -14.28 -19.10 2.13
N GLN A 30 -14.41 -18.16 3.08
CA GLN A 30 -13.30 -17.34 3.53
C GLN A 30 -12.25 -18.20 4.26
N ASP A 31 -12.66 -19.11 5.14
CA ASP A 31 -11.79 -20.10 5.78
C ASP A 31 -11.17 -21.07 4.75
N GLU A 32 -11.91 -21.50 3.72
CA GLU A 32 -11.40 -22.34 2.64
C GLU A 32 -10.40 -21.59 1.76
N ILE A 33 -10.56 -20.28 1.57
CA ILE A 33 -9.60 -19.41 0.87
C ILE A 33 -8.33 -19.22 1.73
N TRP A 34 -8.48 -19.04 3.05
CA TRP A 34 -7.36 -18.98 4.00
C TRP A 34 -6.61 -20.33 4.09
N HIS A 35 -7.33 -21.45 4.06
CA HIS A 35 -6.74 -22.79 4.06
C HIS A 35 -6.16 -23.21 2.71
N ARG A 36 -6.74 -22.81 1.57
CA ARG A 36 -6.12 -23.01 0.23
C ARG A 36 -4.82 -22.24 0.04
N MET A 37 -4.58 -21.20 0.85
CA MET A 37 -3.31 -20.47 0.88
C MET A 37 -2.21 -21.17 1.71
N ARG A 38 -2.49 -22.32 2.33
CA ARG A 38 -1.48 -23.19 2.96
C ARG A 38 -1.58 -24.63 2.42
N PRO A 39 -0.47 -25.26 1.99
CA PRO A 39 -0.43 -26.71 1.89
C PRO A 39 -0.24 -27.31 3.30
N HIS A 40 -1.11 -28.25 3.68
CA HIS A 40 -0.91 -29.16 4.82
C HIS A 40 -0.67 -30.61 4.33
N PRO A 41 -0.05 -31.45 5.17
CA PRO A 41 1.03 -32.34 4.76
C PRO A 41 0.54 -33.68 4.19
N GLY A 42 1.22 -34.13 3.14
CA GLY A 42 1.34 -35.55 2.79
C GLY A 42 0.05 -36.27 2.43
N GLN A 43 -0.58 -35.91 1.31
CA GLN A 43 -1.43 -36.83 0.54
C GLN A 43 -1.37 -36.45 -0.95
N SER A 44 -0.81 -37.32 -1.77
CA SER A 44 -0.96 -37.28 -3.22
C SER A 44 -2.38 -37.72 -3.58
N GLN A 45 -3.13 -36.89 -4.28
CA GLN A 45 -4.35 -37.32 -4.97
C GLN A 45 -4.24 -37.06 -6.48
N PRO A 46 -4.81 -37.95 -7.31
CA PRO A 46 -4.46 -38.05 -8.71
C PRO A 46 -5.27 -37.06 -9.55
N VAL A 47 -4.56 -36.27 -10.35
CA VAL A 47 -5.17 -35.43 -11.39
C VAL A 47 -5.67 -36.35 -12.50
N ARG A 48 -6.99 -36.31 -12.74
CA ARG A 48 -7.61 -36.98 -13.89
C ARG A 48 -7.23 -36.23 -15.16
N VAL A 49 -6.28 -36.79 -15.90
CA VAL A 49 -5.83 -36.29 -17.20
C VAL A 49 -6.87 -36.64 -18.26
N SER A 50 -7.43 -35.62 -18.91
CA SER A 50 -8.05 -35.76 -20.23
C SER A 50 -6.94 -35.65 -21.26
N ASP A 51 -6.85 -36.65 -22.13
CA ASP A 51 -5.76 -36.88 -23.07
C ASP A 51 -5.45 -35.70 -24.00
N THR A 52 -4.20 -35.23 -23.95
CA THR A 52 -3.41 -34.91 -25.15
C THR A 52 -1.92 -35.01 -24.78
N LYS A 53 -1.27 -36.11 -25.17
CA LYS A 53 0.19 -36.33 -25.16
C LYS A 53 0.85 -35.20 -25.99
N VAL A 54 1.99 -34.60 -25.65
CA VAL A 54 3.28 -35.21 -25.26
C VAL A 54 4.05 -34.30 -24.29
N SER A 55 4.66 -34.94 -23.30
CA SER A 55 5.58 -34.46 -22.27
C SER A 55 6.95 -33.99 -22.78
N ASN A 56 7.55 -33.01 -22.11
CA ASN A 56 8.91 -33.15 -21.59
C ASN A 56 9.03 -32.40 -20.25
N LEU A 57 9.55 -33.13 -19.25
CA LEU A 57 9.81 -32.68 -17.89
C LEU A 57 10.95 -31.65 -17.87
N THR A 58 10.62 -30.38 -17.71
CA THR A 58 11.39 -29.38 -16.96
C THR A 58 10.39 -28.30 -16.55
N GLY A 59 10.37 -27.94 -15.26
CA GLY A 59 9.49 -26.89 -14.73
C GLY A 59 9.89 -25.49 -15.17
N THR A 60 9.92 -25.25 -16.49
CA THR A 60 10.18 -23.96 -17.09
C THR A 60 8.85 -23.39 -17.53
N THR A 61 8.32 -22.44 -16.75
CA THR A 61 7.16 -21.65 -17.16
C THR A 61 7.48 -21.00 -18.50
N ILE A 62 6.78 -21.38 -19.56
CA ILE A 62 6.90 -20.75 -20.87
C ILE A 62 6.43 -19.31 -20.71
N LEU A 63 7.39 -18.38 -20.68
CA LEU A 63 7.12 -16.95 -20.80
C LEU A 63 6.29 -16.75 -22.07
N THR A 64 5.02 -16.38 -21.89
CA THR A 64 4.14 -16.06 -23.02
C THR A 64 4.76 -14.91 -23.82
N ARG A 65 4.48 -14.84 -25.12
CA ARG A 65 5.03 -13.80 -26.03
C ARG A 65 4.80 -12.36 -25.49
N ASN A 66 3.72 -12.13 -24.74
CA ASN A 66 3.43 -10.85 -24.07
C ASN A 66 4.35 -10.55 -22.87
N SER A 67 4.77 -11.57 -22.13
CA SER A 67 5.70 -11.41 -20.98
C SER A 67 7.13 -11.05 -21.41
N LEU A 68 7.57 -11.54 -22.58
CA LEU A 68 8.84 -11.14 -23.20
C LEU A 68 8.84 -9.67 -23.65
N GLU A 69 7.67 -9.12 -24.04
CA GLU A 69 7.56 -7.70 -24.37
C GLU A 69 7.56 -6.77 -23.16
N LEU A 70 7.01 -7.20 -22.02
CA LEU A 70 7.04 -6.43 -20.75
C LEU A 70 8.41 -6.46 -20.07
N MET A 71 9.24 -7.45 -20.41
CA MET A 71 10.64 -7.52 -19.99
C MET A 71 11.54 -6.53 -20.74
N ASP A 72 11.15 -6.05 -21.93
CA ASP A 72 11.85 -4.98 -22.65
C ASP A 72 11.69 -3.65 -21.89
N PRO A 73 12.76 -3.09 -21.31
CA PRO A 73 12.67 -1.86 -20.54
C PRO A 73 12.08 -0.70 -21.35
N SER A 74 12.31 -0.65 -22.68
CA SER A 74 11.85 0.46 -23.52
C SER A 74 10.32 0.54 -23.61
N LYS A 75 9.62 -0.60 -23.48
CA LYS A 75 8.15 -0.69 -23.53
C LYS A 75 7.47 -0.34 -22.20
N ARG A 76 8.24 -0.21 -21.11
CA ARG A 76 7.72 0.14 -19.79
C ARG A 76 7.25 1.60 -19.73
N PRO A 77 6.27 1.93 -18.84
CA PRO A 77 5.88 3.31 -18.54
C PRO A 77 7.05 4.21 -18.19
N TRP A 78 6.95 5.50 -18.55
CA TRP A 78 8.00 6.51 -18.33
C TRP A 78 8.52 6.67 -16.89
N TYR A 79 7.75 6.24 -15.89
CA TYR A 79 8.10 6.33 -14.47
C TYR A 79 8.82 5.08 -13.93
N MET A 80 8.96 4.03 -14.76
CA MET A 80 9.67 2.79 -14.43
C MET A 80 11.12 2.85 -14.94
N LYS A 81 12.02 2.07 -14.35
CA LYS A 81 13.44 2.06 -14.74
C LYS A 81 13.60 1.61 -16.18
N GLY A 82 14.24 2.47 -16.98
CA GLY A 82 14.44 2.27 -18.42
C GLY A 82 13.19 2.50 -19.29
N GLY A 83 12.05 2.84 -18.69
CA GLY A 83 10.79 3.05 -19.38
C GLY A 83 10.75 4.32 -20.21
N THR A 84 10.17 4.22 -21.41
CA THR A 84 10.02 5.37 -22.32
C THR A 84 8.58 5.63 -22.74
N ARG A 85 7.65 4.71 -22.41
CA ARG A 85 6.25 4.81 -22.83
C ARG A 85 5.54 5.97 -22.13
N ARG A 86 5.18 6.99 -22.91
CA ARG A 86 4.42 8.17 -22.47
C ARG A 86 2.91 7.93 -22.53
N PRO A 87 2.12 8.63 -21.69
CA PRO A 87 0.67 8.60 -21.79
C PRO A 87 0.16 9.32 -23.04
N TYR A 88 -1.00 8.88 -23.53
CA TYR A 88 -1.77 9.57 -24.56
C TYR A 88 -2.82 10.47 -23.91
N PRO A 89 -3.31 11.52 -24.61
CA PRO A 89 -4.43 12.32 -24.14
C PRO A 89 -5.64 11.46 -23.78
N ALA A 90 -6.30 11.79 -22.68
CA ALA A 90 -7.39 11.00 -22.13
C ALA A 90 -8.59 10.95 -23.08
N ILE A 91 -9.14 9.75 -23.22
CA ILE A 91 -10.34 9.51 -24.02
C ILE A 91 -11.56 9.98 -23.21
N LYS A 92 -12.46 10.72 -23.86
CA LYS A 92 -13.73 11.16 -23.29
C LYS A 92 -14.88 10.29 -23.78
N SER A 93 -15.80 9.97 -22.88
CA SER A 93 -17.06 9.32 -23.19
C SER A 93 -17.91 10.21 -24.09
N HIS A 94 -18.35 9.69 -25.24
CA HIS A 94 -19.27 10.40 -26.13
C HIS A 94 -20.62 10.70 -25.46
N ARG A 95 -21.02 9.92 -24.45
CA ARG A 95 -22.32 10.08 -23.77
C ARG A 95 -22.29 11.17 -22.71
N THR A 96 -21.22 11.22 -21.92
CA THR A 96 -21.15 12.10 -20.73
C THR A 96 -20.18 13.26 -20.90
N GLY A 97 -19.35 13.26 -21.94
CA GLY A 97 -18.27 14.22 -22.15
C GLY A 97 -17.11 14.09 -21.16
N ARG A 98 -17.22 13.25 -20.13
CA ARG A 98 -16.18 13.03 -19.11
C ARG A 98 -15.12 12.06 -19.60
N ARG A 99 -13.89 12.25 -19.14
CA ARG A 99 -12.80 11.30 -19.38
C ARG A 99 -13.15 9.90 -18.83
N LEU A 100 -12.60 8.87 -19.44
CA LEU A 100 -12.76 7.46 -19.01
C LEU A 100 -11.77 7.03 -17.93
N ALA A 101 -10.66 7.76 -17.77
CA ALA A 101 -9.62 7.45 -16.81
C ALA A 101 -10.14 7.57 -15.36
N ARG A 102 -9.90 6.53 -14.55
CA ARG A 102 -10.24 6.50 -13.12
C ARG A 102 -9.08 7.06 -12.30
N LEU A 103 -9.23 8.28 -11.81
CA LEU A 103 -8.16 9.06 -11.19
C LEU A 103 -8.44 9.37 -9.72
N TRP A 104 -9.70 9.30 -9.29
CA TRP A 104 -10.13 9.70 -7.94
C TRP A 104 -10.69 8.53 -7.11
N PRO A 105 -10.68 8.62 -5.77
CA PRO A 105 -11.11 7.51 -4.90
C PRO A 105 -12.52 6.98 -5.15
N ASP A 106 -13.45 7.85 -5.52
CA ASP A 106 -14.83 7.50 -5.87
C ASP A 106 -14.97 6.87 -7.27
N GLU A 107 -13.95 6.98 -8.10
CA GLU A 107 -13.91 6.38 -9.45
C GLU A 107 -13.28 4.99 -9.43
N ASP A 108 -12.35 4.74 -8.49
CA ASP A 108 -11.81 3.42 -8.19
C ASP A 108 -11.41 3.31 -6.71
N ALA A 109 -12.25 2.60 -5.93
CA ALA A 109 -12.08 2.46 -4.48
C ALA A 109 -11.10 1.34 -4.08
N TYR A 110 -10.72 0.47 -5.02
CA TYR A 110 -9.86 -0.68 -4.74
C TYR A 110 -8.40 -0.45 -5.16
N ASP A 111 -8.21 0.40 -6.17
CA ASP A 111 -6.90 0.87 -6.61
C ASP A 111 -6.44 2.10 -5.83
N ASP A 112 -5.14 2.34 -5.74
CA ASP A 112 -4.58 3.58 -5.14
C ASP A 112 -4.31 4.68 -6.19
N ARG A 113 -4.57 4.37 -7.45
CA ARG A 113 -4.65 5.26 -8.62
C ARG A 113 -3.33 5.92 -8.99
N VAL A 114 -2.22 5.58 -8.33
CA VAL A 114 -0.92 6.22 -8.57
C VAL A 114 -0.49 6.08 -10.03
N THR A 115 -0.58 4.87 -10.59
CA THR A 115 -0.18 4.59 -11.98
C THR A 115 -1.15 5.20 -12.99
N ASN A 116 -2.46 5.20 -12.69
CA ASN A 116 -3.46 5.88 -13.52
C ASN A 116 -3.21 7.39 -13.59
N GLN A 117 -2.89 8.01 -12.45
CA GLN A 117 -2.55 9.43 -12.36
C GLN A 117 -1.22 9.76 -13.07
N LEU A 118 -0.20 8.88 -12.98
CA LEU A 118 1.06 9.03 -13.72
C LEU A 118 0.89 8.89 -15.24
N MET A 119 -0.14 8.17 -15.67
CA MET A 119 -0.47 7.94 -17.07
C MET A 119 -1.62 8.83 -17.56
N TYR A 120 -1.97 9.88 -16.82
CA TYR A 120 -3.01 10.82 -17.21
C TYR A 120 -2.46 12.06 -17.90
N VAL A 121 -3.08 12.41 -19.03
CA VAL A 121 -2.93 13.69 -19.72
C VAL A 121 -4.33 14.14 -20.14
N PRO A 122 -4.76 15.39 -19.87
CA PRO A 122 -6.07 15.87 -20.31
C PRO A 122 -6.26 15.75 -21.83
N SER A 123 -7.49 15.53 -22.29
CA SER A 123 -7.83 15.27 -23.70
C SER A 123 -7.30 16.30 -24.68
N ASP A 124 -7.28 17.57 -24.27
CA ASP A 124 -6.92 18.71 -25.13
C ASP A 124 -5.53 19.26 -24.81
N TYR A 125 -4.78 18.60 -23.91
CA TYR A 125 -3.51 19.11 -23.40
C TYR A 125 -2.45 19.28 -24.49
N ASN A 126 -2.40 18.39 -25.49
CA ASN A 126 -1.39 18.44 -26.56
C ASN A 126 -1.83 19.21 -27.81
N LYS A 127 -3.04 19.78 -27.84
CA LYS A 127 -3.54 20.51 -29.01
C LYS A 127 -2.80 21.84 -29.16
N THR A 128 -2.35 22.15 -30.37
CA THR A 128 -1.70 23.42 -30.71
C THR A 128 -2.74 24.55 -30.74
N GLY A 129 -2.36 25.75 -30.31
CA GLY A 129 -3.24 26.93 -30.31
C GLY A 129 -4.23 27.02 -29.15
N VAL A 130 -4.25 26.05 -28.23
CA VAL A 130 -5.02 26.12 -26.98
C VAL A 130 -4.14 26.76 -25.90
N ASP A 131 -4.58 27.89 -25.35
CA ASP A 131 -3.93 28.49 -24.18
C ASP A 131 -4.12 27.58 -22.97
N ARG A 132 -3.02 27.26 -22.30
CA ARG A 132 -3.02 26.31 -21.19
C ARG A 132 -2.87 27.11 -19.90
N PRO A 133 -3.87 27.09 -19.02
CA PRO A 133 -3.79 27.87 -17.80
C PRO A 133 -2.61 27.35 -16.95
N LEU A 134 -1.63 28.20 -16.70
CA LEU A 134 -0.55 27.89 -15.78
C LEU A 134 -1.14 27.75 -14.37
N LYS A 135 -1.05 26.56 -13.77
CA LYS A 135 -1.60 26.31 -12.44
C LYS A 135 -0.61 26.67 -11.33
N LYS A 136 -1.01 27.56 -10.43
CA LYS A 136 -0.19 28.01 -9.29
C LYS A 136 -0.45 27.10 -8.08
N ILE A 137 0.60 26.47 -7.55
CA ILE A 137 0.54 25.63 -6.37
C ILE A 137 1.33 26.30 -5.23
N MET A 138 0.62 26.77 -4.22
CA MET A 138 1.21 27.38 -3.04
C MET A 138 1.57 26.33 -1.99
N VAL A 139 2.78 26.40 -1.48
CA VAL A 139 3.25 25.58 -0.36
C VAL A 139 3.71 26.51 0.77
N PRO A 140 2.84 26.90 1.71
CA PRO A 140 3.16 27.91 2.72
C PRO A 140 4.30 27.51 3.66
N HIS A 141 4.45 26.21 3.96
CA HIS A 141 5.49 25.72 4.87
C HIS A 141 5.85 24.26 4.56
N GLY A 142 7.06 23.86 4.99
CA GLY A 142 7.58 22.52 4.75
C GLY A 142 7.90 22.22 3.27
N MET A 143 8.16 20.95 2.98
CA MET A 143 8.53 20.43 1.65
C MET A 143 9.70 21.20 1.00
N PRO A 144 10.92 21.10 1.55
CA PRO A 144 12.11 21.76 0.99
C PRO A 144 12.42 21.33 -0.45
N GLU A 145 11.98 20.15 -0.85
CA GLU A 145 12.07 19.63 -2.22
C GLU A 145 11.21 20.42 -3.22
N ALA A 146 10.13 21.08 -2.77
CA ALA A 146 9.23 21.87 -3.60
C ALA A 146 9.77 23.30 -3.81
N LYS A 147 10.87 23.42 -4.56
CA LYS A 147 11.47 24.74 -4.86
C LYS A 147 10.50 25.61 -5.69
N VAL A 148 10.53 26.92 -5.45
CA VAL A 148 9.75 27.91 -6.21
C VAL A 148 10.10 27.84 -7.70
N GLY A 149 9.10 27.94 -8.56
CA GLY A 149 9.26 27.88 -10.01
C GLY A 149 8.70 26.59 -10.64
N PRO A 150 8.86 26.43 -11.97
CA PRO A 150 8.33 25.29 -12.71
C PRO A 150 9.29 24.09 -12.76
N ASP A 151 10.52 24.26 -12.26
CA ASP A 151 11.64 23.35 -12.50
C ASP A 151 11.35 21.90 -12.11
N ILE A 152 10.66 21.67 -10.99
CA ILE A 152 10.35 20.31 -10.53
C ILE A 152 9.52 19.53 -11.56
N PHE A 153 8.63 20.20 -12.31
CA PHE A 153 7.82 19.57 -13.34
C PHE A 153 8.62 19.29 -14.62
N LEU A 154 9.55 20.19 -14.96
CA LEU A 154 10.41 20.06 -16.14
C LEU A 154 11.53 19.02 -15.94
N GLN A 155 12.20 19.06 -14.78
CA GLN A 155 13.27 18.14 -14.42
C GLN A 155 12.78 16.70 -14.31
N HIS A 156 11.61 16.48 -13.70
CA HIS A 156 10.95 15.17 -13.68
C HIS A 156 10.30 14.78 -15.02
N ARG A 157 10.33 15.68 -16.02
CA ARG A 157 9.74 15.48 -17.34
C ARG A 157 8.27 15.03 -17.23
N CYS A 158 7.49 15.69 -16.38
CA CYS A 158 6.09 15.34 -16.15
C CYS A 158 5.29 15.41 -17.46
N PRO A 159 4.39 14.44 -17.75
CA PRO A 159 3.51 14.51 -18.93
C PRO A 159 2.60 15.75 -18.93
N VAL A 160 2.16 16.17 -17.75
CA VAL A 160 1.49 17.45 -17.50
C VAL A 160 2.40 18.30 -16.64
N ASN A 161 2.80 19.47 -17.14
CA ASN A 161 3.88 20.30 -16.61
C ASN A 161 3.58 21.81 -16.62
N THR A 162 2.38 22.24 -17.02
CA THR A 162 1.94 23.65 -16.92
C THR A 162 1.49 23.98 -15.49
N CYS A 163 2.41 23.85 -14.56
CA CYS A 163 2.26 24.21 -13.15
C CYS A 163 3.50 24.93 -12.63
N ILE A 164 3.33 25.73 -11.57
CA ILE A 164 4.41 26.47 -10.90
C ILE A 164 4.24 26.40 -9.38
N ILE A 165 5.33 26.16 -8.65
CA ILE A 165 5.33 26.26 -7.19
C ILE A 165 5.54 27.71 -6.77
N VAL A 166 4.72 28.19 -5.85
CA VAL A 166 4.81 29.53 -5.23
C VAL A 166 4.81 29.43 -3.71
N ARG A 167 5.25 30.49 -3.01
CA ARG A 167 5.27 30.57 -1.54
C ARG A 167 4.44 31.72 -0.99
N ASP A 168 4.01 32.64 -1.85
CA ASP A 168 3.24 33.84 -1.54
C ASP A 168 1.95 33.89 -2.36
N ASN A 169 1.18 34.97 -2.20
CA ASN A 169 -0.04 35.27 -2.96
C ASN A 169 -1.06 34.12 -2.94
N ALA A 170 -1.48 33.74 -1.73
CA ALA A 170 -2.47 32.69 -1.51
C ALA A 170 -3.77 32.91 -2.30
N GLU A 171 -4.14 34.16 -2.55
CA GLU A 171 -5.37 34.51 -3.29
C GLU A 171 -5.33 34.11 -4.77
N ASP A 172 -4.13 34.06 -5.35
CA ASP A 172 -3.89 33.72 -6.76
C ASP A 172 -3.67 32.22 -6.99
N ALA A 173 -3.51 31.44 -5.92
CA ALA A 173 -3.18 30.03 -6.02
C ALA A 173 -4.38 29.19 -6.48
N ASP A 174 -4.17 28.27 -7.41
CA ASP A 174 -5.16 27.23 -7.76
C ASP A 174 -5.22 26.16 -6.68
N LEU A 175 -4.09 25.85 -6.04
CA LEU A 175 -3.99 24.89 -4.94
C LEU A 175 -3.11 25.42 -3.82
N ILE A 176 -3.53 25.22 -2.58
CA ILE A 176 -2.72 25.43 -1.38
C ILE A 176 -2.52 24.07 -0.68
N LEU A 177 -1.26 23.67 -0.49
CA LEU A 177 -0.90 22.41 0.16
C LEU A 177 -0.44 22.66 1.61
N PHE A 178 -1.19 22.15 2.57
CA PHE A 178 -0.87 22.22 3.99
C PHE A 178 -0.21 20.94 4.47
N LYS A 179 1.09 20.98 4.78
CA LYS A 179 1.83 19.85 5.36
C LYS A 179 1.67 19.84 6.89
N ASP A 180 1.24 18.71 7.45
CA ASP A 180 1.13 18.43 8.91
C ASP A 180 0.12 19.27 9.71
N TYR A 181 -0.13 20.52 9.34
CA TYR A 181 -1.12 21.40 9.96
C TYR A 181 -1.52 22.52 8.99
N ILE A 182 -2.70 23.09 9.24
CA ILE A 182 -3.23 24.20 8.45
C ILE A 182 -2.72 25.51 9.03
N THR A 183 -2.12 26.32 8.18
CA THR A 183 -1.69 27.69 8.50
C THR A 183 -2.76 28.68 8.06
N HIS A 184 -2.87 29.79 8.79
CA HIS A 184 -3.76 30.88 8.39
C HIS A 184 -3.18 31.58 7.16
N VAL A 185 -3.82 31.37 6.01
CA VAL A 185 -3.42 31.95 4.72
C VAL A 185 -4.42 33.01 4.21
N GLY A 186 -5.23 33.56 5.12
CA GLY A 186 -6.26 34.55 4.80
C GLY A 186 -7.61 33.94 4.43
N ARG A 187 -8.42 34.68 3.67
CA ARG A 187 -9.72 34.22 3.17
C ARG A 187 -9.52 33.46 1.86
N ARG A 188 -10.30 32.40 1.66
CA ARG A 188 -10.35 31.67 0.40
C ARG A 188 -10.84 32.61 -0.70
N SER A 189 -9.95 32.97 -1.62
CA SER A 189 -10.17 34.01 -2.63
C SER A 189 -11.14 33.56 -3.73
N ALA A 190 -11.04 32.32 -4.20
CA ALA A 190 -11.84 31.80 -5.31
C ALA A 190 -12.62 30.53 -4.96
N SER A 191 -13.83 30.41 -5.52
CA SER A 191 -14.67 29.20 -5.38
C SER A 191 -14.01 27.93 -5.92
N GLN A 192 -13.01 28.06 -6.80
CA GLN A 192 -12.28 26.95 -7.43
C GLN A 192 -10.92 26.62 -6.78
N GLN A 193 -10.42 27.44 -5.85
CA GLN A 193 -9.15 27.16 -5.17
C GLN A 193 -9.26 25.87 -4.35
N VAL A 194 -8.28 24.98 -4.50
CA VAL A 194 -8.19 23.68 -3.84
C VAL A 194 -7.33 23.79 -2.58
N TRP A 195 -7.85 23.37 -1.43
CA TRP A 195 -7.06 23.18 -0.23
C TRP A 195 -6.75 21.70 -0.06
N MET A 196 -5.46 21.36 -0.05
CA MET A 196 -4.98 19.99 0.05
C MET A 196 -4.25 19.78 1.37
N LEU A 197 -4.64 18.74 2.11
CA LEU A 197 -3.99 18.32 3.34
C LEU A 197 -2.96 17.23 3.05
N TYR A 198 -1.73 17.40 3.51
CA TYR A 198 -0.67 16.40 3.38
C TYR A 198 -0.23 15.87 4.75
N PHE A 199 -0.34 14.55 4.95
CA PHE A 199 0.14 13.85 6.14
C PHE A 199 0.93 12.60 5.78
N LEU A 200 2.12 12.48 6.35
CA LEU A 200 2.94 11.27 6.25
C LEU A 200 2.90 10.43 7.55
N GLU A 201 2.71 11.07 8.70
CA GLU A 201 2.50 10.40 9.99
C GLU A 201 1.05 9.91 10.16
N CYS A 202 0.82 8.98 11.09
CA CYS A 202 -0.50 8.38 11.28
C CYS A 202 -1.49 9.29 12.04
N PRO A 203 -2.80 8.94 12.08
CA PRO A 203 -3.82 9.68 12.81
C PRO A 203 -3.50 9.97 14.28
N TYR A 204 -2.86 9.03 15.00
CA TYR A 204 -2.47 9.24 16.40
C TYR A 204 -1.32 10.23 16.59
N HIS A 205 -0.58 10.53 15.52
CA HIS A 205 0.58 11.41 15.51
C HIS A 205 0.35 12.69 14.68
N THR A 206 -0.89 13.00 14.32
CA THR A 206 -1.27 14.20 13.55
C THR A 206 -2.36 15.02 14.25
N GLN A 207 -2.30 16.34 14.07
CA GLN A 207 -3.25 17.26 14.70
C GLN A 207 -4.63 17.21 14.03
N SER A 208 -5.69 17.38 14.80
CA SER A 208 -7.05 17.53 14.25
C SER A 208 -7.14 18.80 13.40
N VAL A 209 -7.79 18.69 12.26
CA VAL A 209 -8.09 19.82 11.40
C VAL A 209 -9.26 20.59 12.01
N LYS A 210 -9.07 21.90 12.26
CA LYS A 210 -10.11 22.77 12.83
C LYS A 210 -10.46 23.89 11.85
N ASN A 211 -11.75 24.17 11.69
CA ASN A 211 -12.28 25.33 10.97
C ASN A 211 -11.71 25.53 9.55
N ALA A 212 -11.50 24.44 8.81
CA ALA A 212 -10.97 24.49 7.45
C ALA A 212 -11.74 23.55 6.51
N VAL A 213 -11.97 24.00 5.28
CA VAL A 213 -12.57 23.20 4.22
C VAL A 213 -11.45 22.53 3.44
N ILE A 214 -11.34 21.20 3.57
CA ILE A 214 -10.38 20.42 2.80
C ILE A 214 -11.04 19.89 1.54
N ASN A 215 -10.41 20.17 0.40
CA ASN A 215 -10.82 19.64 -0.89
C ASN A 215 -10.15 18.30 -1.15
N TRP A 216 -8.82 18.26 -1.06
CA TRP A 216 -8.02 17.09 -1.40
C TRP A 216 -7.20 16.58 -0.21
N THR A 217 -6.90 15.28 -0.22
CA THR A 217 -5.97 14.66 0.74
C THR A 217 -4.79 14.02 0.04
N ALA A 218 -3.61 14.15 0.64
CA ALA A 218 -2.37 13.55 0.19
C ALA A 218 -1.70 12.83 1.36
N THR A 219 -2.01 11.55 1.53
CA THR A 219 -1.50 10.74 2.64
C THR A 219 -1.09 9.35 2.15
N TYR A 220 -0.50 8.54 3.02
CA TYR A 220 -0.21 7.13 2.70
C TYR A 220 -1.45 6.28 2.42
N ARG A 221 -2.65 6.71 2.84
CA ARG A 221 -3.87 5.92 2.65
C ARG A 221 -4.23 5.78 1.18
N ARG A 222 -4.63 4.56 0.80
CA ARG A 222 -4.99 4.22 -0.59
C ARG A 222 -6.28 4.90 -1.05
N ASP A 223 -7.06 5.46 -0.14
CA ASP A 223 -8.27 6.25 -0.41
C ASP A 223 -8.04 7.78 -0.36
N SER A 224 -6.79 8.25 -0.30
CA SER A 224 -6.44 9.65 -0.53
C SER A 224 -6.57 10.07 -1.98
N ASP A 225 -6.87 11.35 -2.22
CA ASP A 225 -6.96 11.90 -3.57
C ASP A 225 -5.64 11.76 -4.34
N ILE A 226 -4.54 12.13 -3.69
CA ILE A 226 -3.18 11.92 -4.19
C ILE A 226 -2.45 11.03 -3.19
N VAL A 227 -2.47 9.71 -3.40
CA VAL A 227 -1.80 8.77 -2.48
C VAL A 227 -0.30 9.09 -2.44
N ALA A 228 0.24 9.32 -1.26
CA ALA A 228 1.64 9.63 -0.97
C ALA A 228 2.22 8.53 -0.06
N PRO A 229 2.47 7.32 -0.61
CA PRO A 229 3.01 6.22 0.18
C PRO A 229 4.51 6.44 0.42
N TYR A 230 5.06 5.79 1.45
CA TYR A 230 6.51 5.80 1.69
C TYR A 230 7.27 5.16 0.52
N GLU A 231 6.77 4.03 0.02
CA GLU A 231 7.27 3.38 -1.20
C GLU A 231 6.11 2.73 -1.95
N ARG A 232 6.32 2.40 -3.23
CA ARG A 232 5.31 1.72 -4.05
C ARG A 232 5.93 0.63 -4.90
N TRP A 233 5.60 -0.62 -4.60
CA TRP A 233 5.97 -1.75 -5.46
C TRP A 233 5.13 -1.79 -6.74
N GLN A 234 5.78 -2.08 -7.87
CA GLN A 234 5.14 -2.28 -9.17
C GLN A 234 5.77 -3.49 -9.87
N TYR A 235 4.95 -4.50 -10.17
CA TYR A 235 5.36 -5.61 -11.03
C TYR A 235 5.62 -5.15 -12.46
N TYR A 236 6.62 -5.76 -13.12
CA TYR A 236 6.83 -5.62 -14.56
C TYR A 236 5.71 -6.28 -15.35
N ASP A 237 5.28 -7.46 -14.90
CA ASP A 237 4.14 -8.21 -15.40
C ASP A 237 3.36 -8.72 -14.18
N SER A 238 2.11 -8.29 -14.01
CA SER A 238 1.28 -8.67 -12.87
C SER A 238 0.92 -10.16 -12.83
N SER A 239 1.09 -10.89 -13.94
CA SER A 239 0.93 -12.34 -13.99
C SER A 239 2.17 -13.10 -13.50
N VAL A 240 3.32 -12.43 -13.39
CA VAL A 240 4.58 -13.02 -12.94
C VAL A 240 4.99 -12.39 -11.62
N THR A 241 4.54 -12.99 -10.52
CA THR A 241 4.80 -12.47 -9.16
C THR A 241 5.94 -13.18 -8.45
N GLN A 242 6.42 -14.30 -8.99
CA GLN A 242 7.52 -15.09 -8.47
C GLN A 242 8.38 -15.66 -9.60
N ILE A 243 9.70 -15.67 -9.41
CA ILE A 243 10.68 -16.33 -10.28
C ILE A 243 11.68 -17.15 -9.45
N PRO A 244 12.26 -18.22 -10.02
CA PRO A 244 13.35 -18.94 -9.38
C PRO A 244 14.52 -18.02 -9.04
N GLN A 245 15.08 -18.19 -7.84
CA GLN A 245 16.25 -17.45 -7.39
C GLN A 245 17.47 -18.36 -7.44
N THR A 246 18.61 -17.82 -7.86
CA THR A 246 19.90 -18.53 -7.84
C THR A 246 20.71 -18.24 -6.56
N PHE A 247 20.32 -17.20 -5.83
CA PHE A 247 20.97 -16.78 -4.60
C PHE A 247 20.30 -17.42 -3.38
N ASN A 248 21.09 -17.99 -2.47
CA ASN A 248 20.59 -18.47 -1.18
C ASN A 248 20.63 -17.33 -0.15
N TYR A 249 19.48 -16.71 0.11
CA TYR A 249 19.30 -15.63 1.07
C TYR A 249 19.46 -16.07 2.54
N ALA A 250 19.52 -17.37 2.84
CA ALA A 250 19.76 -17.89 4.18
C ALA A 250 21.25 -18.18 4.44
N ALA A 251 22.07 -18.26 3.40
CA ALA A 251 23.46 -18.70 3.51
C ALA A 251 24.26 -17.81 4.48
N ASN A 252 25.03 -18.45 5.36
CA ASN A 252 25.91 -17.81 6.36
C ASN A 252 25.23 -16.93 7.43
N LYS A 253 23.91 -16.73 7.38
CA LYS A 253 23.17 -15.99 8.42
C LYS A 253 23.03 -16.83 9.68
N THR A 254 23.64 -16.37 10.77
CA THR A 254 23.64 -17.08 12.06
C THR A 254 22.63 -16.49 13.05
N LYS A 255 22.39 -15.18 13.00
CA LYS A 255 21.48 -14.47 13.90
C LYS A 255 20.04 -14.55 13.40
N LYS A 256 19.09 -14.54 14.34
CA LYS A 256 17.67 -14.78 14.03
C LYS A 256 16.95 -13.49 13.68
N VAL A 257 16.59 -12.69 14.68
CA VAL A 257 15.72 -11.52 14.48
C VAL A 257 16.45 -10.25 14.90
N ALA A 258 16.51 -9.25 14.01
CA ALA A 258 16.93 -7.88 14.34
C ALA A 258 15.72 -6.95 14.45
N TRP A 259 15.81 -5.94 15.31
CA TRP A 259 14.84 -4.85 15.35
C TRP A 259 15.50 -3.49 15.57
N PHE A 260 15.28 -2.55 14.66
CA PHE A 260 15.77 -1.17 14.80
C PHE A 260 14.64 -0.28 15.30
N VAL A 261 14.75 0.21 16.54
CA VAL A 261 13.66 0.94 17.19
C VAL A 261 14.17 2.03 18.13
N SER A 262 13.56 3.22 18.00
CA SER A 262 13.86 4.37 18.86
C SER A 262 12.65 4.98 19.59
N ASN A 263 11.43 4.73 19.12
CA ASN A 263 10.22 5.13 19.85
C ASN A 263 9.76 4.01 20.78
N CYS A 264 10.03 4.15 22.07
CA CYS A 264 9.73 3.15 23.10
C CYS A 264 8.31 3.30 23.69
N HIS A 265 7.58 4.34 23.29
CA HIS A 265 6.20 4.62 23.71
C HIS A 265 5.28 4.70 22.48
N PRO A 266 5.14 3.61 21.72
CA PRO A 266 4.27 3.56 20.56
C PRO A 266 2.78 3.61 20.96
N ARG A 267 1.91 3.83 19.99
CA ARG A 267 0.45 3.77 20.13
C ARG A 267 -0.11 2.38 19.77
N ASN A 268 0.70 1.34 19.93
CA ASN A 268 0.34 -0.07 19.77
C ASN A 268 1.18 -0.94 20.71
N GLN A 269 1.00 -2.27 20.63
CA GLN A 269 1.64 -3.24 21.54
C GLN A 269 2.98 -3.80 21.03
N ARG A 270 3.64 -3.16 20.06
CA ARG A 270 4.86 -3.71 19.43
C ARG A 270 6.00 -3.99 20.41
N MET A 271 6.15 -3.18 21.46
CA MET A 271 7.18 -3.37 22.50
C MET A 271 6.90 -4.64 23.31
N HIS A 272 5.64 -4.83 23.72
CA HIS A 272 5.22 -6.02 24.43
C HIS A 272 5.39 -7.26 23.54
N TYR A 273 4.92 -7.20 22.29
CA TYR A 273 5.03 -8.31 21.36
C TYR A 273 6.48 -8.74 21.11
N ALA A 274 7.39 -7.81 20.85
CA ALA A 274 8.81 -8.12 20.65
C ALA A 274 9.46 -8.72 21.91
N LYS A 275 9.10 -8.24 23.10
CA LYS A 275 9.57 -8.80 24.38
C LYS A 275 9.02 -10.19 24.66
N GLU A 276 7.78 -10.48 24.27
CA GLU A 276 7.22 -11.82 24.40
C GLU A 276 7.84 -12.78 23.37
N LEU A 277 8.08 -12.31 22.14
CA LEU A 277 8.76 -13.08 21.10
C LEU A 277 10.19 -13.46 21.52
N SER A 278 10.92 -12.54 22.17
CA SER A 278 12.31 -12.77 22.59
C SER A 278 12.50 -13.87 23.64
N LYS A 279 11.41 -14.36 24.25
CA LYS A 279 11.44 -15.53 25.14
C LYS A 279 11.60 -16.86 24.38
N TYR A 280 11.26 -16.87 23.09
CA TYR A 280 11.17 -18.09 22.28
C TYR A 280 12.15 -18.14 21.11
N ILE A 281 12.68 -16.99 20.68
CA ILE A 281 13.71 -16.87 19.64
C ILE A 281 14.61 -15.67 19.93
N GLN A 282 15.87 -15.70 19.47
CA GLN A 282 16.78 -14.57 19.62
C GLN A 282 16.23 -13.32 18.90
N VAL A 283 16.03 -12.25 19.66
CA VAL A 283 15.64 -10.92 19.15
C VAL A 283 16.64 -9.89 19.63
N ASP A 284 17.45 -9.39 18.71
CA ASP A 284 18.46 -8.38 18.94
C ASP A 284 17.86 -6.98 18.67
N ILE A 285 17.71 -6.19 19.74
CA ILE A 285 17.04 -4.88 19.70
C ILE A 285 18.08 -3.77 19.68
N TYR A 286 18.12 -3.02 18.57
CA TYR A 286 19.01 -1.89 18.35
C TYR A 286 18.28 -0.56 18.49
N GLY A 287 18.96 0.41 19.08
CA GLY A 287 18.47 1.80 19.20
C GLY A 287 18.28 2.21 20.66
N THR A 288 17.41 3.18 20.90
CA THR A 288 17.18 3.70 22.27
C THR A 288 16.31 2.79 23.13
N CYS A 289 15.59 1.83 22.52
CA CYS A 289 14.72 0.89 23.24
C CYS A 289 15.35 -0.47 23.50
N GLY A 290 16.62 -0.66 23.14
CA GLY A 290 17.36 -1.91 23.32
C GLY A 290 18.79 -1.68 23.82
N SER A 291 19.51 -2.77 24.04
CA SER A 291 20.91 -2.75 24.52
C SER A 291 21.93 -2.56 23.39
N LEU A 292 21.55 -2.85 22.14
CA LEU A 292 22.43 -2.75 20.98
C LEU A 292 22.31 -1.38 20.31
N ARG A 293 23.34 -1.00 19.52
CA ARG A 293 23.44 0.33 18.92
C ARG A 293 23.49 0.25 17.41
N CYS A 294 22.62 1.01 16.77
CA CYS A 294 22.67 1.33 15.35
C CYS A 294 22.37 2.83 15.20
N PRO A 295 23.36 3.71 15.36
CA PRO A 295 23.15 5.14 15.22
C PRO A 295 22.89 5.49 13.75
N ARG A 296 22.06 6.50 13.48
CA ARG A 296 21.71 6.91 12.10
C ARG A 296 22.94 7.26 11.24
N SER A 297 24.00 7.79 11.86
CA SER A 297 25.28 8.07 11.21
C SER A 297 26.02 6.83 10.69
N GLN A 298 25.64 5.64 11.14
CA GLN A 298 26.21 4.34 10.72
C GLN A 298 25.12 3.44 10.12
N SER A 299 24.04 4.02 9.60
CA SER A 299 22.90 3.27 9.04
C SER A 299 23.33 2.25 7.99
N GLN A 300 24.24 2.60 7.09
CA GLN A 300 24.77 1.67 6.08
C GLN A 300 25.38 0.42 6.71
N ALA A 301 26.30 0.57 7.68
CA ALA A 301 26.92 -0.57 8.35
C ALA A 301 25.90 -1.45 9.09
N CYS A 302 24.83 -0.87 9.63
CA CYS A 302 23.75 -1.65 10.22
C CYS A 302 22.94 -2.44 9.19
N PHE A 303 22.73 -1.85 8.02
CA PHE A 303 22.02 -2.50 6.93
C PHE A 303 22.86 -3.62 6.31
N ASP A 304 24.17 -3.41 6.14
CA ASP A 304 25.10 -4.46 5.71
C ASP A 304 25.09 -5.63 6.71
N MET A 305 25.13 -5.33 8.01
CA MET A 305 24.96 -6.33 9.08
C MET A 305 23.60 -7.05 9.00
N LEU A 306 22.52 -6.34 8.66
CA LEU A 306 21.20 -6.95 8.49
C LEU A 306 21.19 -7.92 7.28
N ASP A 307 21.85 -7.54 6.20
CA ASP A 307 22.02 -8.33 4.97
C ASP A 307 22.87 -9.57 5.17
N GLU A 308 23.87 -9.54 6.05
CA GLU A 308 24.85 -10.62 6.21
C GLU A 308 24.53 -11.55 7.38
N ASP A 309 24.09 -11.01 8.52
CA ASP A 309 24.02 -11.78 9.77
C ASP A 309 22.62 -12.34 10.08
N TYR A 310 21.55 -11.65 9.69
CA TYR A 310 20.19 -11.88 10.21
C TYR A 310 19.23 -12.50 9.21
N LYS A 311 18.46 -13.50 9.62
CA LYS A 311 17.36 -14.06 8.80
C LYS A 311 16.09 -13.22 8.80
N PHE A 312 15.76 -12.58 9.93
CA PHE A 312 14.49 -11.88 10.10
C PHE A 312 14.66 -10.45 10.61
N TYR A 313 13.73 -9.58 10.23
CA TYR A 313 13.70 -8.19 10.67
C TYR A 313 12.30 -7.79 11.16
N LEU A 314 12.19 -7.23 12.36
CA LEU A 314 10.92 -6.68 12.84
C LEU A 314 10.65 -5.31 12.21
N ALA A 315 9.80 -5.30 11.19
CA ALA A 315 9.30 -4.09 10.54
C ALA A 315 8.01 -3.59 11.23
N PHE A 316 8.10 -3.35 12.54
CA PHE A 316 6.96 -2.98 13.38
C PHE A 316 6.68 -1.47 13.37
N GLU A 317 5.50 -1.09 12.91
CA GLU A 317 5.03 0.29 12.93
C GLU A 317 4.71 0.76 14.34
N ASN A 318 4.69 2.09 14.53
CA ASN A 318 4.44 2.70 15.84
C ASN A 318 2.96 2.73 16.25
N SER A 319 2.05 2.41 15.32
CA SER A 319 0.60 2.49 15.46
C SER A 319 -0.06 1.46 14.56
N ASN A 320 -1.22 0.94 14.96
CA ASN A 320 -2.02 0.09 14.08
C ASN A 320 -3.05 0.96 13.37
N CYS A 321 -2.81 1.30 12.11
CA CYS A 321 -3.67 2.18 11.31
C CYS A 321 -3.79 1.66 9.88
N LYS A 322 -5.00 1.79 9.30
CA LYS A 322 -5.31 1.42 7.92
C LYS A 322 -4.28 1.98 6.95
N ASP A 323 -3.71 1.13 6.10
CA ASP A 323 -2.69 1.44 5.09
C ASP A 323 -1.38 2.07 5.63
N TYR A 324 -1.15 2.18 6.95
CA TYR A 324 0.06 2.79 7.52
C TYR A 324 1.24 1.82 7.46
N ILE A 325 1.97 1.86 6.35
CA ILE A 325 3.14 1.03 6.07
C ILE A 325 4.28 1.95 5.61
N THR A 326 5.42 1.88 6.30
CA THR A 326 6.47 2.92 6.23
C THR A 326 7.81 2.38 5.73
N GLU A 327 8.85 3.20 5.85
CA GLU A 327 10.24 2.82 5.56
C GLU A 327 10.70 1.57 6.32
N LYS A 328 10.12 1.29 7.49
CA LYS A 328 10.45 0.08 8.28
C LYS A 328 10.20 -1.19 7.47
N PHE A 329 9.09 -1.23 6.74
CA PHE A 329 8.78 -2.37 5.90
C PHE A 329 9.49 -2.30 4.56
N PHE A 330 9.33 -1.18 3.85
CA PHE A 330 9.77 -1.09 2.47
C PHE A 330 11.27 -0.94 2.32
N VAL A 331 11.88 -0.01 3.06
CA VAL A 331 13.31 0.32 2.94
C VAL A 331 14.13 -0.63 3.79
N ASN A 332 13.89 -0.68 5.10
CA ASN A 332 14.69 -1.49 6.03
C ASN A 332 14.44 -3.00 5.88
N GLY A 333 13.23 -3.39 5.46
CA GLY A 333 12.85 -4.78 5.25
C GLY A 333 13.10 -5.24 3.82
N LEU A 334 12.21 -4.89 2.90
CA LEU A 334 12.24 -5.37 1.51
C LEU A 334 13.44 -4.87 0.70
N GLY A 335 14.01 -3.72 1.06
CA GLY A 335 15.24 -3.19 0.48
C GLY A 335 16.49 -4.04 0.75
N HIS A 336 16.40 -4.98 1.70
CA HIS A 336 17.50 -5.81 2.17
C HIS A 336 17.23 -7.32 1.91
N ASN A 337 18.23 -8.14 2.20
CA ASN A 337 18.28 -9.59 2.07
C ASN A 337 17.87 -10.26 3.39
N VAL A 338 16.77 -9.78 3.96
CA VAL A 338 16.19 -10.24 5.22
C VAL A 338 14.69 -10.44 5.05
N LEU A 339 14.08 -11.37 5.79
CA LEU A 339 12.63 -11.58 5.73
C LEU A 339 11.91 -10.67 6.75
N PRO A 340 11.10 -9.68 6.32
CA PRO A 340 10.41 -8.79 7.23
C PRO A 340 9.25 -9.49 7.95
N ILE A 341 9.16 -9.25 9.25
CA ILE A 341 8.02 -9.60 10.11
C ILE A 341 7.30 -8.29 10.45
N VAL A 342 6.03 -8.17 10.08
CA VAL A 342 5.32 -6.89 10.08
C VAL A 342 4.22 -6.84 11.13
N MET A 343 4.01 -5.64 11.67
CA MET A 343 2.91 -5.26 12.56
C MET A 343 2.61 -3.79 12.30
N GLY A 344 1.33 -3.40 12.19
CA GLY A 344 0.94 -2.01 11.95
C GLY A 344 -0.37 -1.94 11.21
N ALA A 345 -0.31 -1.83 9.88
CA ALA A 345 -1.51 -1.87 9.05
C ALA A 345 -2.23 -3.23 9.09
N HIS A 346 -3.47 -3.28 8.59
CA HIS A 346 -4.24 -4.52 8.53
C HIS A 346 -3.57 -5.54 7.59
N PRO A 347 -3.70 -6.87 7.80
CA PRO A 347 -3.13 -7.88 6.89
C PRO A 347 -3.49 -7.66 5.42
N THR A 348 -4.73 -7.23 5.13
CA THR A 348 -5.16 -6.92 3.77
C THR A 348 -4.47 -5.71 3.15
N ASP A 349 -4.01 -4.78 3.97
CA ASP A 349 -3.33 -3.56 3.50
C ASP A 349 -1.90 -3.91 3.08
N TYR A 350 -1.20 -4.72 3.89
CA TYR A 350 0.09 -5.29 3.50
C TYR A 350 -0.03 -6.15 2.24
N ALA A 351 -1.03 -7.02 2.15
CA ALA A 351 -1.24 -7.88 0.98
C ALA A 351 -1.44 -7.11 -0.33
N ARG A 352 -2.05 -5.91 -0.28
CA ARG A 352 -2.23 -5.04 -1.45
C ARG A 352 -1.00 -4.20 -1.78
N SER A 353 -0.10 -3.98 -0.83
CA SER A 353 1.01 -3.04 -0.95
C SER A 353 2.37 -3.72 -1.17
N ALA A 354 2.50 -4.97 -0.73
CA ALA A 354 3.73 -5.74 -0.78
C ALA A 354 3.82 -6.62 -2.04
N PRO A 355 5.04 -6.97 -2.46
CA PRO A 355 5.25 -8.11 -3.34
C PRO A 355 4.67 -9.40 -2.75
N TYR A 356 4.26 -10.32 -3.61
CA TYR A 356 3.59 -11.54 -3.21
C TYR A 356 4.54 -12.43 -2.40
N ARG A 357 4.08 -12.86 -1.21
CA ARG A 357 4.82 -13.74 -0.30
C ARG A 357 6.23 -13.20 0.03
N SER A 358 6.32 -11.92 0.37
CA SER A 358 7.60 -11.25 0.67
C SER A 358 7.82 -10.95 2.16
N TYR A 359 6.90 -11.34 3.03
CA TYR A 359 6.89 -10.95 4.44
C TYR A 359 6.05 -11.93 5.28
N ILE A 360 6.10 -11.77 6.60
CA ILE A 360 5.28 -12.52 7.57
C ILE A 360 4.48 -11.50 8.39
N HIS A 361 3.15 -11.65 8.50
CA HIS A 361 2.34 -10.80 9.36
C HIS A 361 2.13 -11.44 10.74
N VAL A 362 2.28 -10.67 11.82
CA VAL A 362 2.12 -11.19 13.20
C VAL A 362 0.73 -11.77 13.49
N ASP A 363 -0.32 -11.16 12.93
CA ASP A 363 -1.71 -11.61 13.11
C ASP A 363 -2.05 -12.91 12.35
N GLU A 364 -1.13 -13.51 11.60
CA GLU A 364 -1.28 -14.86 11.02
C GLU A 364 -1.07 -15.99 12.04
N PHE A 365 -0.65 -15.64 13.26
CA PHE A 365 -0.34 -16.54 14.36
C PHE A 365 -1.20 -16.18 15.58
N GLU A 366 -1.58 -17.19 16.36
CA GLU A 366 -2.31 -17.03 17.62
C GLU A 366 -1.46 -16.35 18.70
N SER A 367 -0.12 -16.48 18.63
CA SER A 367 0.77 -15.92 19.64
C SER A 367 2.20 -15.68 19.14
N PRO A 368 2.99 -14.85 19.84
CA PRO A 368 4.44 -14.72 19.58
C PRO A 368 5.20 -16.04 19.68
N LYS A 369 4.71 -17.00 20.49
CA LYS A 369 5.32 -18.34 20.60
C LYS A 369 5.12 -19.14 19.32
N GLU A 370 3.91 -19.17 18.78
CA GLU A 370 3.62 -19.87 17.52
C GLU A 370 4.40 -19.23 16.35
N LEU A 371 4.49 -17.90 16.32
CA LEU A 371 5.37 -17.21 15.37
C LEU A 371 6.82 -17.69 15.53
N ALA A 372 7.37 -17.72 16.74
CA ALA A 372 8.74 -18.20 16.96
C ALA A 372 8.95 -19.65 16.49
N GLU A 373 7.99 -20.54 16.72
CA GLU A 373 8.03 -21.92 16.22
C GLU A 373 8.10 -21.96 14.68
N TYR A 374 7.34 -21.10 14.00
CA TYR A 374 7.42 -20.96 12.55
C TYR A 374 8.77 -20.39 12.09
N LEU A 375 9.32 -19.40 12.78
CA LEU A 375 10.63 -18.83 12.45
C LEU A 375 11.76 -19.87 12.63
N HIS A 376 11.70 -20.72 13.66
CA HIS A 376 12.64 -21.83 13.83
C HIS A 376 12.52 -22.87 12.71
N ARG A 377 11.32 -23.09 12.17
CA ARG A 377 11.13 -23.95 10.99
C ARG A 377 11.80 -23.33 9.76
N LEU A 378 11.58 -22.04 9.51
CA LEU A 378 12.24 -21.31 8.41
C LEU A 378 13.76 -21.29 8.57
N ASP A 379 14.25 -21.19 9.80
CA ASP A 379 15.69 -21.19 10.07
C ASP A 379 16.38 -22.51 9.69
N ARG A 380 15.67 -23.64 9.82
CA ARG A 380 16.18 -25.00 9.54
C ARG A 380 15.92 -25.47 8.10
N ASP A 381 15.11 -24.75 7.35
CA ASP A 381 14.69 -25.09 5.99
C ASP A 381 14.98 -23.92 5.04
N ASP A 382 16.18 -23.95 4.47
CA ASP A 382 16.64 -22.94 3.52
C ASP A 382 15.73 -22.84 2.30
N GLU A 383 15.17 -23.95 1.79
CA GLU A 383 14.27 -23.90 0.64
C GLU A 383 12.99 -23.12 0.97
N LEU A 384 12.40 -23.41 2.14
CA LEU A 384 11.22 -22.72 2.62
C LEU A 384 11.50 -21.24 2.90
N TYR A 385 12.63 -20.90 3.51
CA TYR A 385 13.04 -19.51 3.72
C TYR A 385 13.23 -18.76 2.39
N ASN A 386 13.98 -19.34 1.45
CA ASN A 386 14.23 -18.73 0.14
C ASN A 386 12.96 -18.58 -0.71
N SER A 387 11.91 -19.36 -0.44
CA SER A 387 10.62 -19.19 -1.11
C SER A 387 10.00 -17.79 -0.93
N TYR A 388 10.35 -17.08 0.16
CA TYR A 388 9.92 -15.70 0.43
C TYR A 388 10.67 -14.64 -0.38
N PHE A 389 11.71 -15.01 -1.12
CA PHE A 389 12.52 -14.08 -1.92
C PHE A 389 12.25 -14.21 -3.42
N ARG A 390 11.35 -15.12 -3.82
CA ARG A 390 11.01 -15.37 -5.24
C ARG A 390 10.40 -14.16 -5.95
N TRP A 391 9.89 -13.17 -5.21
CA TRP A 391 9.40 -11.91 -5.78
C TRP A 391 10.53 -11.01 -6.30
N LYS A 392 11.76 -11.16 -5.82
CA LYS A 392 12.88 -10.32 -6.28
C LYS A 392 13.13 -10.55 -7.77
N GLY A 393 13.21 -9.44 -8.51
CA GLY A 393 13.33 -9.44 -9.98
C GLY A 393 12.01 -9.40 -10.75
N THR A 394 10.85 -9.49 -10.08
CA THR A 394 9.53 -9.44 -10.74
C THR A 394 8.96 -8.03 -10.90
N GLY A 395 9.59 -7.03 -10.30
CA GLY A 395 9.17 -5.65 -10.30
C GLY A 395 10.21 -4.72 -9.72
N GLU A 396 9.78 -3.50 -9.39
CA GLU A 396 10.59 -2.48 -8.74
C GLU A 396 9.75 -1.56 -7.83
N PHE A 397 10.42 -0.89 -6.90
CA PHE A 397 9.83 0.26 -6.21
C PHE A 397 9.89 1.48 -7.13
N ILE A 398 8.73 2.05 -7.47
CA ILE A 398 8.64 3.19 -8.39
C ILE A 398 8.59 4.51 -7.63
N ASN A 399 9.23 5.53 -8.19
CA ASN A 399 8.97 6.90 -7.78
C ASN A 399 7.53 7.26 -8.19
N THR A 400 6.73 7.71 -7.22
CA THR A 400 5.32 8.06 -7.49
C THR A 400 5.16 9.44 -8.14
N TYR A 401 6.25 10.18 -8.36
CA TYR A 401 6.30 11.54 -8.92
C TYR A 401 5.16 12.43 -8.43
N PHE A 402 5.07 12.58 -7.09
CA PHE A 402 3.98 13.28 -6.40
C PHE A 402 3.55 14.57 -7.10
N TRP A 403 4.50 15.47 -7.38
CA TRP A 403 4.22 16.74 -8.04
C TRP A 403 3.70 16.60 -9.48
N CYS A 404 4.20 15.64 -10.26
CA CYS A 404 3.63 15.38 -11.59
C CYS A 404 2.15 14.99 -11.51
N ARG A 405 1.79 14.16 -10.53
CA ARG A 405 0.39 13.77 -10.30
C ARG A 405 -0.46 14.93 -9.81
N VAL A 406 0.02 15.73 -8.85
CA VAL A 406 -0.69 16.95 -8.39
C VAL A 406 -0.96 17.88 -9.57
N CYS A 407 0.05 18.13 -10.41
CA CYS A 407 -0.12 18.97 -11.60
C CYS A 407 -1.15 18.37 -12.57
N ALA A 408 -1.03 17.09 -12.92
CA ALA A 408 -1.97 16.41 -13.79
C ALA A 408 -3.42 16.47 -13.26
N MET A 409 -3.60 16.31 -11.95
CA MET A 409 -4.94 16.34 -11.33
C MET A 409 -5.52 17.75 -11.24
N LEU A 410 -4.71 18.81 -11.17
CA LEU A 410 -5.19 20.20 -11.25
C LEU A 410 -5.66 20.60 -12.64
N HIS A 411 -5.20 19.87 -13.66
CA HIS A 411 -5.66 20.01 -15.04
C HIS A 411 -6.82 19.06 -15.37
N ASP A 412 -7.30 18.31 -14.39
CA ASP A 412 -8.44 17.44 -14.56
C ASP A 412 -9.76 18.22 -14.60
N ASP A 413 -10.72 17.76 -15.41
CA ASP A 413 -12.05 18.38 -15.56
C ASP A 413 -13.05 17.98 -14.47
N ARG A 414 -12.57 17.47 -13.34
CA ARG A 414 -13.41 17.02 -12.24
C ARG A 414 -14.13 18.19 -11.56
N PRO A 415 -15.44 18.06 -11.25
CA PRO A 415 -16.15 19.03 -10.44
C PRO A 415 -15.50 19.23 -9.07
N PRO A 416 -15.53 20.46 -8.50
CA PRO A 416 -15.03 20.71 -7.16
C PRO A 416 -15.68 19.77 -6.13
N LYS A 417 -14.85 19.21 -5.24
CA LYS A 417 -15.31 18.41 -4.11
C LYS A 417 -14.73 18.95 -2.80
N PHE A 418 -15.34 18.58 -1.68
CA PHE A 418 -14.81 18.82 -0.35
C PHE A 418 -15.18 17.68 0.59
N TYR A 419 -14.37 17.49 1.62
CA TYR A 419 -14.68 16.57 2.71
C TYR A 419 -15.71 17.22 3.62
N LYS A 420 -16.82 16.53 3.90
CA LYS A 420 -17.81 16.99 4.89
C LYS A 420 -17.17 17.13 6.27
N ASP A 421 -16.43 16.10 6.67
CA ASP A 421 -15.53 16.13 7.82
C ASP A 421 -14.26 15.34 7.47
N VAL A 422 -13.14 16.04 7.32
CA VAL A 422 -11.85 15.41 7.03
C VAL A 422 -11.31 14.65 8.24
N ASN A 423 -11.71 15.01 9.46
CA ASN A 423 -11.33 14.27 10.66
C ASN A 423 -12.10 12.96 10.76
N GLU A 424 -13.40 12.94 10.45
CA GLU A 424 -14.15 11.67 10.37
C GLU A 424 -13.48 10.73 9.37
N TRP A 425 -13.10 11.23 8.19
CA TRP A 425 -12.36 10.43 7.21
C TRP A 425 -11.00 9.98 7.77
N TRP A 426 -10.18 10.87 8.33
CA TRP A 426 -8.78 10.59 8.69
C TRP A 426 -8.59 9.83 10.00
N ARG A 427 -9.42 10.09 11.01
CA ARG A 427 -9.27 9.62 12.39
C ARG A 427 -10.57 9.06 12.98
N GLY A 428 -11.56 8.77 12.15
CA GLY A 428 -12.80 8.14 12.57
C GLY A 428 -12.64 6.67 12.99
N ASP A 429 -13.76 6.07 13.36
CA ASP A 429 -13.81 4.71 13.86
C ASP A 429 -13.32 3.69 12.83
N GLY A 430 -12.55 2.71 13.28
CA GLY A 430 -11.99 1.65 12.44
C GLY A 430 -10.81 2.09 11.56
N ILE A 431 -10.36 3.34 11.64
CA ILE A 431 -9.13 3.78 10.94
C ILE A 431 -7.87 3.33 11.66
N CYS A 432 -7.85 3.43 12.99
CA CYS A 432 -6.76 2.94 13.82
C CYS A 432 -7.30 2.18 15.02
N THR A 433 -6.50 1.25 15.53
CA THR A 433 -6.79 0.49 16.75
C THR A 433 -5.57 0.48 17.68
N THR A 434 -5.78 0.32 18.97
CA THR A 434 -4.71 0.12 19.96
C THR A 434 -4.44 -1.35 20.25
N THR A 435 -5.34 -2.25 19.81
CA THR A 435 -5.23 -3.71 19.91
C THR A 435 -4.79 -4.34 18.58
N SER A 436 -4.70 -5.67 18.50
CA SER A 436 -4.50 -6.37 17.22
C SER A 436 -5.71 -6.16 16.29
N TRP A 437 -5.50 -6.29 14.98
CA TRP A 437 -6.62 -6.21 14.03
C TRP A 437 -7.57 -7.40 14.18
N ARG A 438 -7.03 -8.57 14.50
CA ARG A 438 -7.79 -9.78 14.85
C ARG A 438 -8.79 -9.53 15.99
N GLU A 439 -8.34 -8.93 17.09
CA GLU A 439 -9.22 -8.58 18.22
C GLU A 439 -10.25 -7.52 17.82
N HIS A 440 -9.80 -6.47 17.12
CA HIS A 440 -10.67 -5.39 16.66
C HIS A 440 -11.82 -5.90 15.80
N ASP A 441 -11.52 -6.78 14.83
CA ASP A 441 -12.51 -7.33 13.91
C ASP A 441 -13.46 -8.31 14.61
N SER A 442 -12.96 -9.07 15.58
CA SER A 442 -13.78 -9.96 16.41
C SER A 442 -14.81 -9.17 17.23
N VAL A 443 -14.39 -8.06 17.85
CA VAL A 443 -15.29 -7.16 18.61
C VAL A 443 -16.31 -6.51 17.68
N ARG A 444 -15.88 -6.03 16.51
CA ARG A 444 -16.78 -5.42 15.52
C ARG A 444 -17.83 -6.40 15.01
N ALA A 445 -17.43 -7.63 14.70
CA ALA A 445 -18.35 -8.68 14.29
C ALA A 445 -19.34 -9.07 15.40
N GLY A 446 -18.90 -9.06 16.66
CA GLY A 446 -19.78 -9.28 17.81
C GLY A 446 -20.83 -8.19 17.98
N ASN A 447 -20.45 -6.92 17.82
CA ASN A 447 -21.37 -5.79 17.93
C ASN A 447 -22.44 -5.78 16.82
N LEU A 448 -22.05 -6.12 15.59
CA LEU A 448 -23.00 -6.22 14.45
C LEU A 448 -24.01 -7.35 14.59
N LYS A 449 -23.72 -8.39 15.40
CA LYS A 449 -24.68 -9.47 15.69
C LYS A 449 -25.70 -9.09 16.78
N ASN A 450 -25.43 -8.04 17.55
CA ASN A 450 -26.26 -7.59 18.68
C ASN A 450 -27.13 -6.36 18.34
N THR A 451 -27.03 -5.84 17.11
CA THR A 451 -27.86 -4.79 16.53
C THR A 451 -28.75 -5.39 15.46
#